data_AF-A0A8T3SMP5-F1
#
_entry.id   AF-A0A8T3SMP5-F1
#
_cell.length_a   1.000
_cell.length_b   1.000
_cell.length_c   1.000
_cell.angle_alpha   90.00
_cell.angle_beta   90.00
_cell.angle_gamma   90.00
#
_symmetry.space_group_name_H-M   'P 1'
#
loop_
_entity.id
_entity.type
_entity.pdbx_description
1 polymer ?
#
loop_
_entity_poly.entity_id
_entity_poly.type
_entity_poly.pdbx_seq_one_letter_code
_entity_poly.pdbx_strand_id
1 'polypeptide(L)'
;MTDARAKLYINTGVVTDKSDIYNILRPLLKQTVTYTYRRGTQVTGSGTGWVERIVVDHPEIASYFTPLAICLNLDSFDYLQFDTTSDQLLVYTLIIGEERVVLEFATSAPRAEVEDDTDEAHPLPRSPGELARDLRFIQMELLMSPDASDDDEEA
;
A
#
# COMPACT_ATOMS: atom_id res chain seq x y z
N MET A 1 23.31 -27.77 -0.86
CA MET A 1 22.26 -28.30 -1.75
C MET A 1 21.20 -27.23 -1.87
N THR A 2 21.07 -26.60 -3.04
CA THR A 2 20.06 -25.56 -3.29
C THR A 2 18.74 -26.27 -3.52
N ASP A 3 17.91 -26.31 -2.48
CA ASP A 3 16.58 -26.92 -2.53
C ASP A 3 15.73 -26.16 -3.54
N ALA A 4 15.45 -26.80 -4.69
CA ALA A 4 14.62 -26.24 -5.73
C ALA A 4 13.16 -26.26 -5.24
N ARG A 5 12.79 -25.24 -4.47
CA ARG A 5 11.42 -25.07 -3.98
C ARG A 5 10.46 -24.99 -5.17
N ALA A 6 9.42 -25.81 -5.12
CA ALA A 6 8.36 -25.81 -6.13
C ALA A 6 7.73 -24.42 -6.24
N LYS A 7 7.59 -23.92 -7.47
CA LYS A 7 6.88 -22.66 -7.74
C LYS A 7 5.39 -22.94 -7.72
N LEU A 8 4.75 -22.67 -6.60
CA LEU A 8 3.31 -22.76 -6.44
C LEU A 8 2.69 -21.43 -6.89
N TYR A 9 1.87 -21.47 -7.94
CA TYR A 9 1.10 -20.32 -8.40
C TYR A 9 -0.32 -20.43 -7.85
N ILE A 10 -0.61 -19.61 -6.85
CA ILE A 10 -1.94 -19.49 -6.27
C ILE A 10 -2.58 -18.27 -6.93
N ASN A 11 -3.80 -18.42 -7.45
CA ASN A 11 -4.54 -17.31 -8.07
C ASN A 11 -5.33 -16.49 -7.04
N THR A 12 -5.69 -17.09 -5.90
CA THR A 12 -6.42 -16.40 -4.83
C THR A 12 -5.97 -16.93 -3.48
N GLY A 13 -5.76 -16.06 -2.50
CA GLY A 13 -5.28 -16.49 -1.20
C GLY A 13 -5.40 -15.42 -0.12
N VAL A 14 -5.40 -15.88 1.13
CA VAL A 14 -5.30 -15.04 2.33
C VAL A 14 -4.00 -15.35 3.03
N VAL A 15 -3.27 -14.31 3.40
CA VAL A 15 -1.94 -14.39 4.00
C VAL A 15 -1.91 -13.51 5.23
N THR A 16 -1.54 -14.11 6.36
CA THR A 16 -1.49 -13.46 7.67
C THR A 16 -0.06 -13.16 8.10
N ASP A 17 0.92 -13.91 7.61
CA ASP A 17 2.33 -13.72 7.95
C ASP A 17 2.91 -12.47 7.27
N LYS A 18 3.55 -11.59 8.05
CA LYS A 18 4.07 -10.30 7.56
C LYS A 18 5.17 -10.46 6.53
N SER A 19 6.04 -11.45 6.69
CA SER A 19 7.12 -11.73 5.75
C SER A 19 6.56 -12.23 4.41
N ASP A 20 5.53 -13.08 4.45
CA ASP A 20 4.86 -13.54 3.25
C ASP A 20 4.07 -12.41 2.55
N ILE A 21 3.36 -11.57 3.31
CA ILE A 21 2.69 -10.37 2.79
C ILE A 21 3.70 -9.47 2.07
N TYR A 22 4.87 -9.22 2.69
CA TYR A 22 5.95 -8.46 2.07
C TYR A 22 6.40 -9.08 0.73
N ASN A 23 6.61 -10.39 0.71
CA ASN A 23 7.04 -11.09 -0.51
C ASN A 23 6.00 -11.00 -1.64
N ILE A 24 4.72 -11.01 -1.30
CA ILE A 24 3.60 -10.90 -2.25
C ILE A 24 3.45 -9.48 -2.77
N LEU A 25 3.65 -8.47 -1.92
CA LEU A 25 3.56 -7.05 -2.30
C LEU A 25 4.85 -6.52 -2.93
N ARG A 26 5.96 -7.26 -2.85
CA ARG A 26 7.25 -6.91 -3.46
C ARG A 26 7.16 -6.47 -4.93
N PRO A 27 6.32 -7.07 -5.80
CA PRO A 27 6.15 -6.61 -7.18
C PRO A 27 5.54 -5.20 -7.30
N LEU A 28 4.84 -4.72 -6.27
CA LEU A 28 4.31 -3.35 -6.23
C LEU A 28 5.38 -2.33 -5.88
N LEU A 29 6.50 -2.73 -5.27
CA LEU A 29 7.55 -1.81 -4.86
C LEU A 29 8.14 -1.11 -6.10
N LYS A 30 8.25 0.22 -6.02
CA LYS A 30 8.67 1.07 -7.14
C LYS A 30 7.75 0.95 -8.36
N GLN A 31 6.45 0.82 -8.13
CA GLN A 31 5.42 0.84 -9.17
C GLN A 31 4.32 1.84 -8.82
N THR A 32 3.64 2.35 -9.85
CA THR A 32 2.42 3.13 -9.68
C THR A 32 1.23 2.20 -9.51
N VAL A 33 0.50 2.38 -8.42
CA VAL A 33 -0.68 1.58 -8.10
C VAL A 33 -1.89 2.48 -7.92
N THR A 34 -3.05 1.97 -8.28
CA THR A 34 -4.33 2.55 -7.90
C THR A 34 -4.69 2.02 -6.52
N TYR A 35 -4.98 2.92 -5.58
CA TYR A 35 -5.44 2.56 -4.24
C TYR A 35 -6.89 2.99 -4.06
N THR A 36 -7.68 2.13 -3.44
CA THR A 36 -9.06 2.40 -3.05
C THR A 36 -9.23 2.03 -1.59
N TYR A 37 -9.44 3.03 -0.75
CA TYR A 37 -9.72 2.85 0.67
C TYR A 37 -11.23 2.75 0.90
N ARG A 38 -11.64 1.68 1.57
CA ARG A 38 -13.04 1.38 1.90
C ARG A 38 -13.19 1.16 3.40
N ARG A 39 -14.23 1.75 3.97
CA ARG A 39 -14.68 1.48 5.33
C ARG A 39 -16.05 0.81 5.25
N GLY A 40 -16.11 -0.47 5.63
CA GLY A 40 -17.28 -1.32 5.37
C GLY A 40 -17.64 -1.41 3.88
N THR A 41 -18.83 -0.92 3.52
CA THR A 41 -19.34 -0.88 2.14
C THR A 41 -19.10 0.43 1.40
N GLN A 42 -18.61 1.47 2.07
CA GLN A 42 -18.41 2.78 1.45
C GLN A 42 -16.96 2.98 1.01
N VAL A 43 -16.77 3.55 -0.18
CA VAL A 43 -15.46 4.05 -0.63
C VAL A 43 -15.25 5.42 0.01
N THR A 44 -14.29 5.51 0.92
CA THR A 44 -13.95 6.76 1.63
C THR A 44 -12.97 7.59 0.81
N GLY A 45 -12.15 6.93 -0.01
CA GLY A 45 -11.44 7.61 -1.08
C GLY A 45 -10.56 6.70 -1.91
N SER A 46 -10.03 7.25 -2.99
CA SER A 46 -9.30 6.53 -4.02
C SER A 46 -8.33 7.47 -4.72
N GLY A 47 -7.23 6.93 -5.23
CA GLY A 47 -6.27 7.67 -6.04
C GLY A 47 -5.25 6.75 -6.67
N THR A 48 -4.23 7.34 -7.26
CA THR A 48 -3.07 6.63 -7.81
C THR A 48 -1.81 7.17 -7.15
N GLY A 49 -0.85 6.31 -6.80
CA GLY A 49 0.41 6.76 -6.22
C GLY A 49 1.54 5.77 -6.43
N TRP A 50 2.77 6.25 -6.25
CA TRP A 50 3.99 5.45 -6.40
C TRP A 50 4.34 4.74 -5.09
N VAL A 51 4.46 3.42 -5.11
CA VAL A 51 4.88 2.66 -3.92
C VAL A 51 6.37 2.86 -3.70
N GLU A 52 6.69 3.73 -2.75
CA GLU A 52 8.07 4.07 -2.44
C GLU A 52 8.73 3.00 -1.57
N ARG A 53 8.00 2.53 -0.56
CA ARG A 53 8.51 1.65 0.48
C ARG A 53 7.42 0.76 1.08
N ILE A 54 7.80 -0.48 1.39
CA ILE A 54 7.01 -1.43 2.17
C ILE A 54 7.84 -1.77 3.40
N VAL A 55 7.27 -1.60 4.57
CA VAL A 55 7.92 -1.68 5.88
C VAL A 55 7.28 -2.80 6.69
N VAL A 56 8.10 -3.53 7.43
CA VAL A 56 7.73 -4.61 8.35
C VAL A 56 8.62 -4.50 9.60
N ASP A 57 8.11 -4.90 10.76
CA ASP A 57 8.82 -4.87 12.05
C ASP A 57 9.21 -3.45 12.53
N HIS A 58 8.45 -2.43 12.11
CA HIS A 58 8.68 -1.03 12.48
C HIS A 58 7.36 -0.33 12.83
N PRO A 59 6.81 -0.57 14.03
CA PRO A 59 5.52 0.01 14.45
C PRO A 59 5.55 1.55 14.56
N GLU A 60 6.73 2.14 14.62
CA GLU A 60 6.93 3.60 14.67
C GLU A 60 6.63 4.32 13.35
N ILE A 61 6.57 3.59 12.22
CA ILE A 61 6.35 4.16 10.88
C ILE A 61 4.87 4.06 10.51
N ALA A 62 4.22 5.19 10.22
CA ALA A 62 2.84 5.16 9.74
C ALA A 62 2.73 4.75 8.26
N SER A 63 1.64 4.07 7.91
CA SER A 63 1.23 3.92 6.51
C SER A 63 0.67 5.24 5.98
N TYR A 64 1.09 5.67 4.80
CA TYR A 64 0.52 6.85 4.13
C TYR A 64 0.27 6.58 2.65
N PHE A 65 -0.83 7.15 2.17
CA PHE A 65 -1.27 7.04 0.78
C PHE A 65 -1.37 8.45 0.21
N THR A 66 -0.39 8.84 -0.60
CA THR A 66 -0.42 10.11 -1.31
C THR A 66 -0.25 9.89 -2.81
N PRO A 67 -0.72 10.82 -3.64
CA PRO A 67 -0.51 10.73 -5.08
C PRO A 67 0.97 10.70 -5.50
N LEU A 68 1.86 11.28 -4.68
CA LEU A 68 3.29 11.35 -4.94
C LEU A 68 4.02 10.09 -4.48
N ALA A 69 3.68 9.60 -3.29
CA ALA A 69 4.34 8.46 -2.66
C ALA A 69 3.41 7.70 -1.73
N ILE A 70 3.54 6.38 -1.74
CA ILE A 70 2.84 5.44 -0.87
C ILE A 70 3.90 4.71 -0.04
N CYS A 71 3.72 4.72 1.28
CA CYS A 71 4.46 3.89 2.20
C CYS A 71 3.49 2.96 2.93
N LEU A 72 3.75 1.66 2.85
CA LEU A 72 2.92 0.63 3.46
C LEU A 72 3.66 0.07 4.68
N ASN A 73 3.11 0.28 5.88
CA ASN A 73 3.53 -0.45 7.06
C ASN A 73 2.63 -1.67 7.27
N LEU A 74 3.19 -2.87 7.12
CA LEU A 74 2.47 -4.13 7.24
C LEU A 74 2.05 -4.46 8.68
N ASP A 75 2.67 -3.85 9.67
CA ASP A 75 2.29 -3.97 11.09
C ASP A 75 0.92 -3.35 11.36
N SER A 76 0.47 -2.40 10.53
CA SER A 76 -0.85 -1.77 10.65
C SER A 76 -2.01 -2.65 10.16
N PHE A 77 -1.74 -3.74 9.44
CA PHE A 77 -2.77 -4.57 8.81
C PHE A 77 -2.95 -5.90 9.52
N ASP A 78 -4.11 -6.54 9.42
CA ASP A 78 -4.33 -7.88 9.97
C ASP A 78 -3.82 -8.94 9.00
N TYR A 79 -4.32 -8.90 7.76
CA TYR A 79 -3.98 -9.85 6.71
C TYR A 79 -4.11 -9.23 5.32
N LEU A 80 -3.46 -9.90 4.35
CA LEU A 80 -3.58 -9.60 2.94
C LEU A 80 -4.43 -10.68 2.27
N GLN A 81 -5.40 -10.25 1.46
CA GLN A 81 -6.02 -11.10 0.47
C GLN A 81 -5.49 -10.71 -0.91
N PHE A 82 -5.12 -11.66 -1.74
CA PHE A 82 -4.79 -11.40 -3.14
C PHE A 82 -5.69 -12.24 -4.04
N ASP A 83 -6.08 -11.67 -5.17
CA ASP A 83 -6.94 -12.31 -6.16
C ASP A 83 -6.45 -11.93 -7.57
N THR A 84 -6.37 -12.92 -8.45
CA THR A 84 -6.08 -12.74 -9.86
C THR A 84 -7.40 -12.69 -10.62
N THR A 85 -7.76 -11.51 -11.13
CA THR A 85 -8.98 -11.33 -11.93
C THR A 85 -8.90 -12.09 -13.26
N SER A 86 -10.03 -12.24 -13.94
CA SER A 86 -10.14 -12.92 -15.24
C SER A 86 -9.22 -12.32 -16.33
N ASP A 87 -8.84 -11.06 -16.17
CA ASP A 87 -7.89 -10.33 -17.04
C ASP A 87 -6.42 -10.53 -16.64
N GLN A 88 -6.12 -11.46 -15.73
CA GLN A 88 -4.78 -11.73 -15.18
C GLN A 88 -4.15 -10.55 -14.40
N LEU A 89 -4.97 -9.59 -13.97
CA LEU A 89 -4.53 -8.51 -13.08
C LEU A 89 -4.60 -8.97 -11.62
N LEU A 90 -3.53 -8.71 -10.88
CA LEU A 90 -3.46 -8.99 -9.44
C LEU A 90 -4.08 -7.83 -8.65
N VAL A 91 -5.07 -8.17 -7.85
CA VAL A 91 -5.74 -7.27 -6.90
C VAL A 91 -5.30 -7.66 -5.50
N TYR A 92 -4.73 -6.71 -4.78
CA TYR A 92 -4.25 -6.91 -3.42
C TYR A 92 -5.16 -6.14 -2.46
N THR A 93 -5.77 -6.83 -1.51
CA THR A 93 -6.67 -6.26 -0.52
C THR A 93 -6.07 -6.43 0.87
N LEU A 94 -5.59 -5.31 1.43
CA LEU A 94 -5.10 -5.22 2.79
C LEU A 94 -6.27 -4.92 3.74
N ILE A 95 -6.41 -5.68 4.82
CA ILE A 95 -7.51 -5.54 5.79
C ILE A 95 -6.98 -5.03 7.14
N ILE A 96 -7.73 -4.12 7.78
CA ILE A 96 -7.53 -3.65 9.16
C ILE A 96 -8.91 -3.59 9.84
N GLY A 97 -9.27 -4.57 10.67
CA GLY A 97 -10.60 -4.62 11.28
C GLY A 97 -11.75 -4.53 10.26
N GLU A 98 -12.52 -3.42 10.28
CA GLU A 98 -13.62 -3.15 9.34
C GLU A 98 -13.20 -2.31 8.11
N GLU A 99 -11.93 -1.96 8.03
CA GLU A 99 -11.33 -1.14 6.99
C GLU A 99 -10.53 -2.00 6.02
N ARG A 100 -10.50 -1.58 4.75
CA ARG A 100 -9.71 -2.26 3.73
C ARG A 100 -9.16 -1.31 2.70
N VAL A 101 -7.93 -1.58 2.29
CA VAL A 101 -7.26 -0.90 1.20
C VAL A 101 -7.08 -1.88 0.05
N VAL A 102 -7.70 -1.57 -1.09
CA VAL A 102 -7.54 -2.33 -2.32
C VAL A 102 -6.46 -1.65 -3.16
N LEU A 103 -5.45 -2.42 -3.60
CA LEU A 103 -4.34 -1.99 -4.43
C LEU A 103 -4.38 -2.78 -5.74
N GLU A 104 -4.33 -2.05 -6.84
CA GLU A 104 -4.34 -2.61 -8.19
C GLU A 104 -3.20 -1.98 -8.99
N PHE A 105 -2.59 -2.74 -9.89
CA PHE A 105 -1.63 -2.16 -10.82
C PHE A 105 -2.32 -1.12 -11.70
N ALA A 106 -1.72 0.07 -11.82
CA ALA A 106 -2.20 1.07 -12.76
C ALA A 106 -1.88 0.61 -14.18
N THR A 107 -2.86 0.03 -14.89
CA THR A 107 -2.72 -0.42 -16.29
C THR A 107 -2.51 0.74 -17.28
N SER A 108 -2.56 1.99 -16.80
CA SER A 108 -2.33 3.22 -17.57
C SER A 108 -1.43 4.21 -16.83
N ALA A 109 -0.30 3.76 -16.27
CA ALA A 109 0.83 4.67 -16.08
C ALA A 109 1.73 4.51 -17.32
N PRO A 110 2.15 5.60 -18.00
CA PRO A 110 3.18 5.47 -19.02
C PRO A 110 4.37 4.81 -18.32
N ARG A 111 4.71 3.62 -18.81
CA ARG A 111 5.97 2.97 -18.53
C ARG A 111 7.04 4.02 -18.79
N ALA A 112 7.65 4.57 -17.74
CA ALA A 112 8.95 5.18 -17.88
C ALA A 112 9.84 4.02 -18.30
N GLU A 113 10.06 3.94 -19.61
CA GLU A 113 10.98 3.02 -20.23
C GLU A 113 12.30 3.26 -19.50
N VAL A 114 12.82 2.20 -18.88
CA VAL A 114 14.17 2.19 -18.33
C VAL A 114 15.13 2.26 -19.51
N GLU A 115 15.31 3.47 -20.03
CA GLU A 115 16.47 3.84 -20.81
C GLU A 115 17.57 4.13 -19.80
N ASP A 116 18.48 3.17 -19.71
CA ASP A 116 19.82 3.33 -19.19
C ASP A 116 20.47 4.52 -19.91
N ASP A 117 20.52 5.69 -19.26
CA ASP A 117 21.70 6.56 -19.09
C ASP A 117 21.26 7.93 -18.52
N THR A 118 21.78 8.28 -17.35
CA THR A 118 21.88 9.66 -16.78
C THR A 118 20.62 10.45 -16.37
N ASP A 119 20.69 10.92 -15.12
CA ASP A 119 20.04 12.11 -14.55
C ASP A 119 18.55 12.06 -14.14
N GLU A 120 18.30 12.67 -12.98
CA GLU A 120 17.02 12.81 -12.29
C GLU A 120 15.86 13.29 -13.20
N ALA A 121 14.73 12.58 -13.24
CA ALA A 121 13.39 13.19 -13.25
C ALA A 121 12.27 12.15 -13.27
N HIS A 122 11.66 11.92 -12.12
CA HIS A 122 10.24 11.54 -12.06
C HIS A 122 9.43 12.61 -12.83
N PRO A 123 8.48 12.28 -13.71
CA PRO A 123 7.62 13.28 -14.33
C PRO A 123 6.65 13.80 -13.27
N LEU A 124 7.08 14.82 -12.53
CA LEU A 124 6.21 15.59 -11.64
C LEU A 124 5.09 16.24 -12.46
N PRO A 125 3.86 16.33 -11.92
CA PRO A 125 2.74 16.97 -12.59
C PRO A 125 3.09 18.43 -12.94
N ARG A 126 2.92 18.80 -14.21
CA ARG A 126 3.39 20.07 -14.79
C ARG A 126 2.48 21.28 -14.53
N SER A 127 1.35 21.09 -13.84
CA SER A 127 0.33 22.13 -13.71
C SER A 127 -0.19 22.28 -12.27
N PRO A 128 -0.18 23.49 -11.68
CA PRO A 128 -0.71 23.73 -10.33
C PRO A 128 -2.22 23.45 -10.20
N GLY A 129 -2.97 23.43 -11.32
CA GLY A 129 -4.40 23.09 -11.34
C GLY A 129 -4.71 21.59 -11.28
N GLU A 130 -3.80 20.73 -11.71
CA GLU A 130 -3.93 19.26 -11.58
C GLU A 130 -3.62 18.82 -10.15
N LEU A 131 -2.59 19.42 -9.53
CA LEU A 131 -2.29 19.26 -8.10
C LEU A 131 -3.52 19.63 -7.24
N ALA A 132 -4.18 20.76 -7.50
CA ALA A 132 -5.31 21.24 -6.68
C ALA A 132 -6.56 20.35 -6.69
N ARG A 133 -6.79 19.56 -7.74
CA ARG A 133 -7.95 18.65 -7.83
C ARG A 133 -7.70 17.29 -7.18
N ASP A 134 -6.43 16.91 -7.02
CA ASP A 134 -5.98 15.60 -6.52
C ASP A 134 -5.46 15.65 -5.07
N LEU A 135 -5.45 16.82 -4.43
CA LEU A 135 -5.08 17.00 -3.01
C LEU A 135 -6.24 16.67 -2.06
N ARG A 136 -7.10 15.70 -2.39
CA ARG A 136 -8.02 15.13 -1.39
C ARG A 136 -7.20 14.20 -0.49
N PHE A 137 -6.47 14.80 0.42
CA PHE A 137 -5.76 14.10 1.47
C PHE A 137 -6.74 13.20 2.23
N ILE A 138 -6.52 11.89 2.19
CA ILE A 138 -7.10 10.99 3.18
C ILE A 138 -6.04 10.89 4.27
N GLN A 139 -6.07 11.83 5.21
CA GLN A 139 -5.36 11.64 6.47
C GLN A 139 -6.15 10.57 7.24
N MET A 140 -5.68 9.31 7.18
CA MET A 140 -6.11 8.30 8.14
C MET A 140 -5.38 8.61 9.45
N GLU A 141 -6.00 9.40 10.31
CA GLU A 141 -5.63 9.41 11.72
C GLU A 141 -5.97 8.01 12.26
N LEU A 142 -4.97 7.13 12.33
CA LEU A 142 -5.06 6.02 13.26
C LEU A 142 -5.22 6.67 14.64
N LEU A 143 -6.41 6.54 15.20
CA LEU A 143 -6.63 6.84 16.60
C LEU A 143 -5.71 5.87 17.36
N MET A 144 -4.53 6.34 17.77
CA MET A 144 -3.84 5.71 18.89
C MET A 144 -4.81 5.86 20.04
N SER A 145 -5.50 4.78 20.40
CA SER A 145 -6.26 4.71 21.64
C SER A 145 -5.33 5.15 22.77
N PRO A 146 -5.59 6.27 23.47
CA PRO A 146 -4.85 6.60 24.67
C PRO A 146 -5.38 5.69 25.77
N ASP A 147 -4.81 4.49 25.90
CA ASP A 147 -5.08 3.62 27.04
C ASP A 147 -3.77 3.33 27.77
N ALA A 148 -3.45 4.23 28.69
CA ALA A 148 -2.80 3.97 29.97
C ALA A 148 -2.77 5.30 30.77
N SER A 149 -3.95 5.75 31.19
CA SER A 149 -4.08 6.57 32.40
C SER A 149 -4.47 5.63 33.53
N ASP A 150 -3.50 5.35 34.41
CA ASP A 150 -3.63 4.75 35.75
C ASP A 150 -2.21 4.92 36.36
N ASP A 151 -1.95 5.48 37.54
CA ASP A 151 -2.73 6.07 38.62
C ASP A 151 -1.69 6.72 39.57
N ASP A 152 -2.07 7.81 40.23
CA ASP A 152 -1.52 8.39 41.47
C ASP A 152 0.01 8.40 41.74
N GLU A 153 0.65 9.54 41.48
CA GLU A 153 1.89 9.94 42.17
C GLU A 153 1.53 10.72 43.45
N GLU A 154 1.67 10.05 44.60
CA GLU A 154 1.58 10.63 45.94
C GLU A 154 2.52 11.84 46.12
N ALA A 155 1.96 12.99 46.54
CA ALA A 155 2.65 14.00 47.37
C ALA A 155 1.67 14.98 48.02
#